data_AF-D7MIM8-F1
#
_entry.id   AF-D7MIM8-F1
#
_cell.length_a   1.000
_cell.length_b   1.000
_cell.length_c   1.000
_cell.angle_alpha   90.00
_cell.angle_beta   90.00
_cell.angle_gamma   90.00
#
_symmetry.space_group_name_H-M   'P 1'
#
loop_
_entity.id
_entity.type
_entity.pdbx_description
1 polymer ?
#
loop_
_entity_poly.entity_id
_entity_poly.type
_entity_poly.pdbx_seq_one_letter_code
_entity_poly.pdbx_strand_id
1 'polypeptide(L)'
;MTSMEEVAREEVEIGKDLQRKIEKTVKKILESSNLYKITEIKAREEASLELDLDLSQDPYKVIVREVVESFLEEAVKVIGNRIAMLPERIESSI
;
A
#
# COMPACT_ATOMS: atom_id res chain seq x y z
N MET A 1 12.23 36.19 21.38
CA MET A 1 11.87 35.67 20.05
C MET A 1 11.37 34.26 20.29
N THR A 2 10.07 34.12 20.48
CA THR A 2 9.43 32.82 20.71
C THR A 2 8.72 32.45 19.42
N SER A 3 8.52 31.14 19.21
CA SER A 3 7.81 30.48 18.11
C SER A 3 8.73 30.15 16.93
N MET A 4 8.78 28.95 16.33
CA MET A 4 7.67 28.01 16.17
C MET A 4 8.21 26.69 15.55
N GLU A 5 8.97 25.87 16.28
CA GLU A 5 9.36 24.52 15.80
C GLU A 5 9.26 23.47 16.91
N GLU A 6 8.23 23.59 17.72
CA GLU A 6 7.72 22.47 18.49
C GLU A 6 6.31 22.20 17.98
N VAL A 7 6.21 21.72 16.73
CA VAL A 7 4.97 21.07 16.28
C VAL A 7 4.94 19.74 17.00
N ALA A 8 4.37 19.79 18.20
CA ALA A 8 3.91 18.63 18.93
C ALA A 8 3.24 17.70 17.92
N ARG A 9 3.84 16.52 17.73
CA ARG A 9 3.16 15.40 17.10
C ARG A 9 2.05 15.03 18.07
N GLU A 10 0.90 15.70 17.96
CA GLU A 10 -0.34 15.13 18.44
C GLU A 10 -0.45 13.80 17.70
N GLU A 11 -0.31 12.70 18.44
CA GLU A 11 -0.77 11.40 17.97
C GLU A 11 -2.28 11.55 17.74
N VAL A 12 -2.65 11.99 16.53
CA VAL A 12 -4.04 12.02 16.11
C VAL A 12 -4.45 10.56 16.02
N GLU A 13 -5.09 10.07 17.09
CA GLU A 13 -5.63 8.72 17.15
C GLU A 13 -6.67 8.58 16.02
N ILE A 14 -6.26 7.92 14.93
CA ILE A 14 -7.18 7.60 13.84
C ILE A 14 -8.17 6.58 14.40
N GLY A 15 -9.45 6.89 14.29
CA GLY A 15 -10.50 5.94 14.65
C GLY A 15 -10.31 4.63 13.87
N LYS A 16 -10.32 3.49 14.57
CA LYS A 16 -10.10 2.15 13.98
C LYS A 16 -11.00 1.84 12.78
N ASP A 17 -12.18 2.44 12.72
CA ASP A 17 -13.11 2.28 11.59
C ASP A 17 -12.63 3.03 10.35
N LEU A 18 -12.10 4.24 10.52
CA LEU A 18 -11.52 5.02 9.43
C LEU A 18 -10.25 4.36 8.89
N GLN A 19 -9.35 3.92 9.79
CA GLN A 19 -8.16 3.16 9.40
C GLN A 19 -8.53 1.93 8.55
N ARG A 20 -9.46 1.09 9.03
CA ARG A 20 -9.95 -0.08 8.29
C ARG A 20 -10.56 0.28 6.92
N LYS A 21 -11.25 1.42 6.83
CA LYS A 21 -11.84 1.89 5.57
C LYS A 21 -10.75 2.29 4.56
N ILE A 22 -9.70 2.99 5.02
CA ILE A 22 -8.53 3.34 4.21
C ILE A 22 -7.84 2.07 3.71
N GLU A 23 -7.48 1.17 4.62
CA GLU A 23 -6.78 -0.08 4.29
C GLU A 23 -7.53 -0.91 3.25
N LYS A 24 -8.85 -1.09 3.46
CA LYS A 24 -9.70 -1.87 2.53
C LYS A 24 -9.78 -1.23 1.15
N THR A 25 -9.88 0.09 1.08
CA THR A 25 -10.01 0.83 -0.18
C THR A 25 -8.69 0.77 -0.97
N VAL A 26 -7.57 1.06 -0.31
CA VAL A 26 -6.23 0.96 -0.93
C VAL A 26 -5.96 -0.45 -1.44
N LYS A 27 -6.26 -1.48 -0.62
CA LYS A 27 -6.07 -2.88 -1.03
C LYS A 27 -6.89 -3.24 -2.28
N LYS A 28 -8.16 -2.83 -2.34
CA LYS A 28 -9.03 -3.07 -3.51
C LYS A 28 -8.49 -2.40 -4.78
N ILE A 29 -7.94 -1.18 -4.66
CA ILE A 29 -7.30 -0.48 -5.78
C ILE A 29 -6.07 -1.25 -6.25
N LEU A 30 -5.21 -1.68 -5.33
CA LEU A 30 -4.00 -2.46 -5.66
C LEU A 30 -4.34 -3.81 -6.34
N GLU A 31 -5.34 -4.53 -5.83
CA GLU A 31 -5.80 -5.82 -6.37
C GLU A 31 -6.37 -5.72 -7.79
N SER A 32 -6.97 -4.58 -8.14
CA SER A 32 -7.53 -4.32 -9.47
C SER A 32 -6.55 -3.63 -10.42
N SER A 33 -5.36 -3.26 -9.92
CA SER A 33 -4.37 -2.50 -10.66
C SER A 33 -3.33 -3.37 -11.37
N ASN A 34 -2.68 -2.80 -12.38
CA ASN A 34 -1.48 -3.37 -12.96
C ASN A 34 -0.26 -3.02 -12.08
N LEU A 35 0.35 -4.03 -11.44
CA LEU A 35 1.51 -3.89 -10.56
C LEU A 35 2.73 -3.22 -11.20
N TYR A 36 2.87 -3.27 -12.54
CA TYR A 36 3.95 -2.56 -13.25
C TYR A 36 3.69 -1.06 -13.42
N LYS A 37 2.46 -0.59 -13.20
CA LYS A 37 2.03 0.79 -13.46
C LYS A 37 1.57 1.55 -12.22
N ILE A 38 1.06 0.83 -11.22
CA ILE A 38 0.59 1.40 -9.97
C ILE A 38 1.77 1.84 -9.10
N THR A 39 1.60 2.93 -8.37
CA THR A 39 2.54 3.43 -7.38
C THR A 39 1.77 3.79 -6.12
N GLU A 40 2.46 3.92 -4.98
CA GLU A 40 1.83 4.39 -3.74
C GLU A 40 1.09 5.73 -3.94
N ILE A 41 1.69 6.66 -4.68
CA ILE A 41 1.09 7.97 -4.97
C ILE A 41 -0.24 7.80 -5.71
N LYS A 42 -0.28 6.98 -6.77
CA LYS A 42 -1.51 6.75 -7.55
C LYS A 42 -2.58 6.03 -6.72
N ALA A 43 -2.19 5.00 -5.97
CA ALA A 43 -3.12 4.30 -5.10
C ALA A 43 -3.71 5.23 -4.03
N ARG A 44 -2.89 6.13 -3.47
CA ARG A 44 -3.31 7.15 -2.51
C ARG A 44 -4.26 8.17 -3.13
N GLU A 45 -3.96 8.66 -4.33
CA GLU A 45 -4.81 9.61 -5.06
C GLU A 45 -6.17 8.99 -5.38
N GLU A 46 -6.20 7.78 -5.93
CA GLU A 46 -7.44 7.05 -6.23
C GLU A 46 -8.26 6.74 -4.96
N ALA A 47 -7.60 6.31 -3.88
CA ALA A 47 -8.27 6.07 -2.61
C ALA A 47 -8.81 7.36 -1.98
N SER A 48 -8.12 8.49 -2.15
CA SER A 48 -8.58 9.79 -1.68
C SER A 48 -9.88 10.21 -2.39
N LEU A 49 -9.95 9.95 -3.70
CA LEU A 49 -11.14 10.19 -4.51
C LEU A 49 -12.30 9.26 -4.12
N GLU A 50 -12.05 7.96 -3.91
CA GLU A 50 -13.10 6.99 -3.52
C GLU A 50 -13.64 7.24 -2.10
N LEU A 51 -12.81 7.79 -1.20
CA LEU A 51 -13.19 8.06 0.19
C LEU A 51 -13.71 9.48 0.45
N ASP A 52 -13.57 10.39 -0.52
CA ASP A 52 -13.77 11.83 -0.34
C ASP A 52 -12.97 12.36 0.87
N LEU A 53 -11.70 11.96 0.94
CA LEU A 53 -10.79 12.25 2.05
C LEU A 53 -9.37 12.44 1.54
N ASP A 54 -8.70 13.54 1.88
CA ASP A 54 -7.31 13.75 1.51
C ASP A 54 -6.38 12.84 2.32
N LEU A 55 -5.84 11.82 1.67
CA LEU A 55 -4.89 10.88 2.27
C LEU A 55 -3.44 11.34 2.16
N SER A 56 -3.16 12.51 1.56
CA SER A 56 -1.79 13.00 1.31
C SER A 56 -1.05 13.44 2.57
N GLN A 57 -1.77 13.66 3.67
CA GLN A 57 -1.25 14.13 4.95
C GLN A 57 -1.10 12.98 5.96
N ASP A 58 -0.21 13.17 6.92
CA ASP A 58 -0.14 12.30 8.08
C ASP A 58 -1.41 12.49 8.95
N PRO A 59 -1.91 11.42 9.59
CA PRO A 59 -1.33 10.08 9.66
C PRO A 59 -1.79 9.14 8.52
N TYR A 60 -2.71 9.58 7.65
CA TYR A 60 -3.28 8.73 6.59
C TYR A 60 -2.26 8.25 5.58
N LYS A 61 -1.31 9.12 5.20
CA LYS A 61 -0.22 8.79 4.29
C LYS A 61 0.62 7.61 4.80
N VAL A 62 0.80 7.49 6.11
CA VAL A 62 1.54 6.38 6.72
C VAL A 62 0.76 5.08 6.54
N ILE A 63 -0.54 5.07 6.83
CA ILE A 63 -1.41 3.89 6.63
C ILE A 63 -1.36 3.42 5.17
N VAL A 64 -1.50 4.35 4.21
CA VAL A 64 -1.48 3.99 2.79
C VAL A 64 -0.15 3.34 2.40
N ARG A 65 0.97 3.90 2.88
CA ARG A 65 2.31 3.35 2.63
C ARG A 65 2.45 1.94 3.18
N GLU A 66 2.08 1.71 4.43
CA GLU A 66 2.16 0.39 5.08
C GLU A 66 1.35 -0.67 4.34
N VAL A 67 0.15 -0.30 3.87
CA VAL A 67 -0.71 -1.20 3.07
C VAL A 67 -0.07 -1.54 1.73
N VAL A 68 0.49 -0.55 1.03
CA VAL A 68 1.15 -0.76 -0.27
C VAL A 68 2.40 -1.61 -0.12
N GLU A 69 3.25 -1.34 0.88
CA GLU A 69 4.45 -2.12 1.16
C GLU A 69 4.10 -3.57 1.47
N SER A 70 3.17 -3.80 2.41
CA SER A 70 2.70 -5.15 2.77
C SER A 70 2.13 -5.91 1.57
N PHE A 71 1.39 -5.22 0.69
CA PHE A 71 0.84 -5.82 -0.52
C PHE A 71 1.94 -6.26 -1.50
N LEU A 72 2.96 -5.43 -1.71
CA LEU A 72 4.08 -5.74 -2.60
C LEU A 72 4.94 -6.88 -2.05
N GLU A 73 5.19 -6.92 -0.74
CA GLU A 73 5.92 -8.02 -0.10
C GLU A 73 5.22 -9.36 -0.32
N GLU A 74 3.90 -9.42 -0.09
CA GLU A 74 3.13 -10.64 -0.31
C GLU A 74 3.10 -11.03 -1.80
N ALA A 75 2.96 -10.06 -2.71
CA ALA A 75 3.02 -10.32 -4.15
C ALA A 75 4.38 -10.93 -4.57
N VAL A 76 5.49 -10.38 -4.08
CA VAL A 76 6.84 -10.90 -4.35
C VAL A 76 7.00 -12.32 -3.80
N LYS A 77 6.52 -12.57 -2.58
CA LYS A 77 6.56 -13.91 -1.96
C LYS A 77 5.76 -14.94 -2.75
N VAL A 78 4.53 -14.60 -3.15
CA VAL A 78 3.68 -15.49 -3.97
C VAL A 78 4.33 -15.78 -5.32
N ILE A 79 4.88 -14.77 -5.99
CA ILE A 79 5.57 -14.94 -7.27
C ILE A 79 6.82 -15.81 -7.10
N GLY A 80 7.65 -15.54 -6.08
CA GLY A 80 8.85 -16.32 -5.78
C GLY A 80 8.52 -17.80 -5.52
N ASN A 81 7.50 -18.08 -4.70
CA ASN A 81 7.06 -19.44 -4.43
C ASN A 81 6.58 -20.15 -5.70
N ARG A 82 5.84 -19.47 -6.57
CA ARG A 82 5.38 -20.05 -7.83
C ARG A 82 6.54 -20.38 -8.76
N ILE A 83 7.56 -19.51 -8.83
CA ILE A 83 8.77 -19.75 -9.63
C ILE A 83 9.52 -20.97 -9.09
N ALA A 84 9.68 -21.10 -7.77
CA ALA A 84 10.34 -22.25 -7.15
C ALA A 84 9.60 -23.58 -7.38
N MET A 85 8.29 -23.53 -7.64
CA MET A 85 7.46 -24.70 -7.96
C MET A 85 7.42 -25.03 -9.46
N LEU A 86 8.04 -24.22 -10.34
CA LEU A 86 8.10 -24.54 -11.76
C LEU A 86 9.03 -25.73 -11.96
N PRO A 87 8.60 -26.78 -12.69
CA PRO A 87 9.50 -27.86 -13.05
C PRO A 87 10.65 -27.27 -13.89
N GLU A 88 11.89 -27.55 -13.50
CA GLU A 88 13.03 -27.35 -14.40
C GLU A 88 12.70 -28.12 -15.68
N ARG A 89 12.72 -27.43 -16.83
CA ARG A 89 12.51 -28.10 -18.11
C ARG A 89 13.46 -29.29 -18.13
N ILE A 90 12.90 -30.50 -18.11
CA ILE A 90 13.67 -31.69 -18.38
C ILE A 90 14.23 -31.43 -19.79
N GLU A 91 15.53 -31.20 -19.88
CA GLU A 91 16.27 -31.34 -21.13
C GLU A 91 16.22 -32.82 -21.51
N SER A 92 15.03 -33.31 -21.87
CA SER A 92 14.83 -34.65 -22.38
C SER A 92 14.70 -34.54 -23.89
N SER A 93 15.74 -35.08 -24.51
CA SER A 93 15.74 -35.79 -25.78
C SER A 93 16.06 -34.94 -27.01
N ILE A 94 17.36 -34.78 -27.26
CA ILE A 94 17.94 -35.00 -28.59
C ILE A 94 19.06 -36.02 -28.42
#